data_AF-A0A519LKU9-F1
#
_entry.id   AF-A0A519LKU9-F1
#
_cell.length_a   1.000
_cell.length_b   1.000
_cell.length_c   1.000
_cell.angle_alpha   90.00
_cell.angle_beta   90.00
_cell.angle_gamma   90.00
#
_symmetry.space_group_name_H-M   'P 1'
#
loop_
_entity.id
_entity.type
_entity.pdbx_description
1 polymer ?
#
loop_
_entity_poly.entity_id
_entity_poly.type
_entity_poly.pdbx_seq_one_letter_code
_entity_poly.pdbx_strand_id
1 'polypeptide(L)'
;MAAFANTEGGILFVGLADDKSIHGLENGDFLTIKAENKQDNYKLLFDNLIEQNFGNHFHSNLEEIKFYLIDDKTVCKITVKGKYVHPVMINKRVPNKPAYEAFFIRGQASTREIKGEEIKDYTQENWK
;
A
#
# COMPACT_ATOMS: atom_id res chain seq x y z
N MET A 1 -1.54 1.11 -1.77
CA MET A 1 -1.04 2.32 -1.09
C MET A 1 -1.07 3.55 -1.98
N ALA A 2 -0.44 3.56 -3.17
CA ALA A 2 -0.50 4.69 -4.10
C ALA A 2 -1.93 5.25 -4.31
N ALA A 3 -2.90 4.37 -4.57
CA ALA A 3 -4.31 4.73 -4.72
C ALA A 3 -4.89 5.52 -3.53
N PHE A 4 -4.56 5.11 -2.29
CA PHE A 4 -4.98 5.82 -1.08
C PHE A 4 -4.27 7.17 -0.96
N ALA A 5 -2.96 7.19 -1.19
CA ALA A 5 -2.15 8.41 -1.13
C ALA A 5 -2.51 9.45 -2.21
N ASN A 6 -3.07 9.02 -3.34
CA ASN A 6 -3.56 9.92 -4.38
C ASN A 6 -5.01 10.38 -4.15
N THR A 7 -5.65 9.94 -3.07
CA THR A 7 -7.05 10.27 -2.74
C THR A 7 -7.14 10.72 -1.28
N GLU A 8 -8.04 10.19 -0.47
CA GLU A 8 -8.29 10.68 0.90
C GLU A 8 -7.48 9.92 1.96
N GLY A 9 -6.48 9.13 1.56
CA GLY A 9 -5.83 8.16 2.43
C GLY A 9 -6.72 6.93 2.63
N GLY A 10 -6.53 6.23 3.74
CA GLY A 10 -7.35 5.07 4.09
C GLY A 10 -6.59 3.97 4.80
N ILE A 11 -7.27 2.85 4.98
CA ILE A 11 -6.77 1.72 5.74
C ILE A 11 -6.63 0.51 4.81
N LEU A 12 -5.45 -0.11 4.85
CA LEU A 12 -5.20 -1.40 4.23
C LEU A 12 -5.13 -2.46 5.32
N PHE A 13 -5.93 -3.52 5.16
CA PHE A 13 -5.82 -4.73 5.98
C PHE A 13 -5.12 -5.82 5.17
N VAL A 14 -4.12 -6.45 5.78
CA VAL A 14 -3.36 -7.58 5.21
C VAL A 14 -3.57 -8.80 6.11
N GLY A 15 -3.83 -9.95 5.49
CA GLY A 15 -4.25 -11.17 6.20
C GLY A 15 -5.77 -11.36 6.25
N LEU A 16 -6.54 -10.58 5.49
CA LEU A 16 -7.97 -10.75 5.24
C LEU A 16 -8.23 -11.04 3.75
N ALA A 17 -9.20 -11.90 3.46
CA ALA A 17 -9.72 -12.08 2.11
C ALA A 17 -10.91 -11.14 1.82
N ASP A 18 -11.29 -11.04 0.55
CA ASP A 18 -12.40 -10.20 0.09
C ASP A 18 -13.76 -10.60 0.69
N ASP A 19 -13.91 -11.88 1.04
CA ASP A 19 -15.09 -12.43 1.73
C ASP A 19 -15.09 -12.15 3.25
N LYS A 20 -14.10 -11.39 3.73
CA LYS A 20 -13.84 -11.04 5.15
C LYS A 20 -13.35 -12.21 6.01
N SER A 21 -13.01 -13.35 5.42
CA SER A 21 -12.38 -14.43 6.16
C SER A 21 -10.95 -14.05 6.59
N ILE A 22 -10.57 -14.49 7.79
CA ILE A 22 -9.26 -14.19 8.38
C ILE A 22 -8.28 -15.28 7.93
N HIS A 23 -7.32 -14.91 7.08
CA HIS A 23 -6.26 -15.80 6.63
C HIS A 23 -5.02 -15.74 7.54
N GLY A 24 -4.76 -14.58 8.14
CA GLY A 24 -3.56 -14.35 8.92
C GLY A 24 -2.31 -14.14 8.07
N LEU A 25 -1.19 -13.82 8.71
CA LEU A 25 0.13 -13.69 8.08
C LEU A 25 1.00 -14.94 8.27
N GLU A 26 0.59 -15.84 9.17
CA GLU A 26 1.35 -17.01 9.65
C GLU A 26 1.73 -17.97 8.51
N ASN A 27 0.77 -18.23 7.61
CA ASN A 27 0.93 -19.16 6.49
C ASN A 27 1.34 -18.45 5.18
N GLY A 28 1.73 -17.17 5.26
CA GLY A 28 2.09 -16.34 4.11
C GLY A 28 3.36 -15.54 4.39
N ASP A 29 3.23 -14.22 4.54
CA ASP A 29 4.35 -13.28 4.71
C ASP A 29 5.32 -13.70 5.84
N PHE A 30 4.82 -14.19 6.98
CA PHE A 30 5.67 -14.58 8.12
C PHE A 30 6.53 -15.83 7.85
N LEU A 31 6.20 -16.64 6.84
CA LEU A 31 7.05 -17.75 6.41
C LEU A 31 8.35 -17.27 5.75
N THR A 32 8.32 -16.09 5.14
CA THR A 32 9.50 -15.49 4.48
C THR A 32 10.49 -14.88 5.47
N ILE A 33 10.04 -14.59 6.69
CA ILE A 33 10.82 -13.96 7.74
C ILE A 33 11.47 -15.05 8.60
N LYS A 34 12.81 -15.12 8.66
CA LYS A 34 13.49 -16.14 9.47
C LYS A 34 13.67 -15.77 10.94
N ALA A 35 13.57 -14.49 11.28
CA ALA A 35 13.76 -13.99 12.63
C ALA A 35 12.63 -14.42 13.59
N GLU A 36 12.95 -14.47 14.89
CA GLU A 36 11.99 -14.82 15.95
C GLU A 36 10.90 -13.74 16.08
N ASN A 37 11.29 -12.47 16.10
CA ASN A 37 10.34 -11.35 16.11
C ASN A 37 9.82 -11.06 14.70
N LYS A 38 8.80 -11.81 14.30
CA LYS A 38 8.17 -11.72 12.97
C LYS A 38 7.59 -10.34 12.68
N GLN A 39 6.96 -9.70 13.68
CA GLN A 39 6.27 -8.42 13.49
C GLN A 39 7.23 -7.25 13.24
N ASP A 40 8.32 -7.15 14.01
CA ASP A 40 9.30 -6.08 13.79
C ASP A 40 10.06 -6.27 12.48
N ASN A 41 10.39 -7.53 12.13
CA ASN A 41 11.02 -7.80 10.84
C ASN A 41 10.06 -7.55 9.66
N TYR A 42 8.76 -7.78 9.82
CA TYR A 42 7.76 -7.40 8.83
C TYR A 42 7.76 -5.89 8.60
N LYS A 43 7.81 -5.09 9.68
CA LYS A 43 7.93 -3.62 9.58
C LYS A 43 9.20 -3.20 8.84
N LEU A 44 10.35 -3.82 9.14
CA LEU A 44 11.60 -3.55 8.43
C LEU A 44 11.52 -3.90 6.93
N LEU A 45 10.93 -5.05 6.58
CA LEU A 45 10.70 -5.42 5.18
C LEU A 45 9.76 -4.44 4.49
N PHE A 46 8.70 -4.03 5.19
CA PHE A 46 7.77 -3.04 4.70
C PHE A 46 8.44 -1.69 4.46
N ASP A 47 9.28 -1.22 5.39
CA ASP A 47 10.03 0.03 5.24
C ASP A 47 10.93 0.00 4.00
N ASN A 48 11.66 -1.11 3.79
CA ASN A 48 12.47 -1.30 2.58
C ASN A 48 11.61 -1.27 1.30
N LEU A 49 10.41 -1.85 1.33
CA LEU A 49 9.49 -1.81 0.19
C LEU A 49 8.95 -0.40 -0.06
N ILE A 50 8.69 0.37 1.00
CA ILE A 50 8.29 1.77 0.89
C ILE A 50 9.41 2.59 0.26
N GLU A 51 10.63 2.47 0.75
CA GLU A 51 11.79 3.15 0.20
C GLU A 51 11.97 2.84 -1.30
N GLN A 52 11.92 1.55 -1.67
CA GLN A 52 12.13 1.11 -3.05
C GLN A 52 11.05 1.58 -4.02
N ASN A 53 9.80 1.71 -3.58
CA ASN A 53 8.67 1.99 -4.47
C ASN A 53 8.16 3.43 -4.40
N PHE A 54 8.36 4.13 -3.27
CA PHE A 54 7.81 5.46 -2.99
C PHE A 54 8.89 6.45 -2.53
N GLY A 55 10.06 5.97 -2.10
CA GLY A 55 11.12 6.77 -1.50
C GLY A 55 10.87 7.10 -0.03
N ASN A 56 11.95 7.44 0.69
CA ASN A 56 11.93 7.65 2.14
C ASN A 56 11.01 8.79 2.62
N HIS A 57 10.72 9.78 1.78
CA HIS A 57 9.83 10.87 2.18
C HIS A 57 8.38 10.39 2.41
N PHE A 58 7.97 9.30 1.76
CA PHE A 58 6.62 8.76 1.84
C PHE A 58 6.24 8.25 3.23
N HIS A 59 7.22 7.90 4.09
CA HIS A 59 6.97 7.51 5.48
C HIS A 59 6.19 8.59 6.26
N SER A 60 6.33 9.87 5.90
CA SER A 60 5.57 10.96 6.51
C SER A 60 4.05 10.80 6.35
N ASN A 61 3.61 10.12 5.28
CA ASN A 61 2.20 9.85 4.97
C ASN A 61 1.66 8.54 5.55
N LEU A 62 2.53 7.76 6.19
CA LEU A 62 2.15 6.57 6.94
C LEU A 62 1.93 6.98 8.39
N GLU A 63 0.77 6.63 8.93
CA GLU A 63 0.46 6.89 10.33
C GLU A 63 0.95 5.74 11.19
N GLU A 64 0.59 4.52 10.80
CA GLU A 64 0.74 3.39 11.68
C GLU A 64 0.71 2.06 10.92
N ILE A 65 1.52 1.13 11.41
CA ILE A 65 1.47 -0.29 11.07
C ILE A 65 1.23 -1.06 12.37
N LYS A 66 -0.01 -1.53 12.56
CA LYS A 66 -0.44 -2.27 13.74
C LYS A 66 -0.75 -3.72 13.40
N PHE A 67 -0.38 -4.62 14.31
CA PHE A 67 -0.74 -6.02 14.24
C PHE A 67 -1.85 -6.31 15.26
N TYR A 68 -2.82 -7.11 14.84
CA TYR A 68 -3.93 -7.58 15.66
C TYR A 68 -3.94 -9.10 15.63
N LEU A 69 -4.13 -9.73 16.78
CA LEU A 69 -4.35 -11.17 16.87
C LEU A 69 -5.86 -11.42 16.95
N ILE A 70 -6.42 -12.12 15.97
CA ILE A 70 -7.84 -12.44 15.88
C ILE A 70 -7.94 -13.91 15.49
N ASP A 71 -8.64 -14.73 16.27
CA ASP A 71 -8.77 -16.18 16.06
C ASP A 71 -7.42 -16.87 15.82
N ASP A 72 -6.43 -16.56 16.67
CA ASP A 72 -5.03 -17.05 16.60
C ASP A 72 -4.30 -16.73 15.29
N LYS A 73 -4.80 -15.75 14.53
CA LYS A 73 -4.21 -15.26 13.29
C LYS A 73 -3.85 -13.80 13.37
N THR A 74 -2.67 -13.45 12.89
CA THR A 74 -2.18 -12.08 12.89
C THR A 74 -2.68 -11.36 11.65
N VAL A 75 -3.37 -10.24 11.84
CA VAL A 75 -3.79 -9.31 10.79
C VAL A 75 -2.99 -8.02 10.92
N CYS A 76 -2.48 -7.50 9.81
CA CYS A 76 -1.78 -6.22 9.77
C CYS A 76 -2.72 -5.13 9.26
N LYS A 77 -2.78 -4.01 9.98
CA LYS A 77 -3.46 -2.78 9.58
C LYS A 77 -2.41 -1.73 9.27
N ILE A 78 -2.46 -1.20 8.06
CA ILE A 78 -1.62 -0.08 7.61
C ILE A 78 -2.53 1.12 7.38
N THR A 79 -2.22 2.24 8.02
CA THR A 79 -2.98 3.49 7.89
C THR A 79 -2.19 4.50 7.05
N VAL A 80 -2.77 4.91 5.93
CA VAL A 80 -2.29 6.03 5.10
C VAL A 80 -3.06 7.27 5.50
N LYS A 81 -2.37 8.31 6.00
CA LYS A 81 -2.96 9.48 6.67
C LYS A 81 -3.96 10.23 5.81
N GLY A 82 -3.67 10.35 4.53
CA GLY A 82 -4.44 11.19 3.63
C GLY A 82 -3.83 11.26 2.24
N LYS A 83 -4.32 12.24 1.48
CA LYS A 83 -3.67 12.65 0.24
C LYS A 83 -2.24 13.05 0.54
N TYR A 84 -1.30 12.48 -0.20
CA TYR A 84 0.10 12.85 -0.09
C TYR A 84 0.33 14.26 -0.65
N VAL A 85 1.41 14.90 -0.26
CA VAL A 85 1.73 16.27 -0.68
C VAL A 85 2.02 16.40 -2.18
N HIS A 86 2.32 15.29 -2.85
CA HIS A 86 2.56 15.23 -4.29
C HIS A 86 1.86 14.00 -4.91
N PRO A 87 1.57 14.01 -6.23
CA PRO A 87 1.10 12.83 -6.94
C PRO A 87 2.06 11.64 -6.78
N VAL A 88 1.52 10.47 -6.45
CA VAL A 88 2.27 9.23 -6.24
C VAL A 88 2.14 8.34 -7.46
N MET A 89 3.24 8.24 -8.21
CA MET A 89 3.40 7.30 -9.30
C MET A 89 4.08 6.01 -8.80
N ILE A 90 3.75 4.86 -9.39
CA ILE A 90 4.47 3.61 -9.13
C ILE A 90 4.99 2.98 -10.42
N ASN A 91 6.16 2.36 -10.34
CA ASN A 91 6.72 1.62 -11.47
C ASN A 91 6.05 0.25 -11.58
N LYS A 92 5.05 0.15 -12.47
CA LYS A 92 4.27 -1.07 -12.68
C LYS A 92 4.98 -2.01 -13.64
N ARG A 93 5.22 -3.23 -13.16
CA ARG A 93 5.77 -4.34 -13.95
C ARG A 93 4.64 -5.29 -14.33
N VAL A 94 4.55 -5.61 -15.61
CA VAL A 94 3.61 -6.59 -16.14
C VAL A 94 4.40 -7.66 -16.88
N PRO A 95 4.12 -8.97 -16.68
CA PRO A 95 4.83 -10.03 -17.39
C PRO A 95 4.83 -9.78 -18.90
N ASN A 96 6.00 -9.95 -19.54
CA ASN A 96 6.20 -9.77 -20.97
C ASN A 96 5.91 -8.36 -21.51
N LYS A 97 5.91 -7.33 -20.67
CA LYS A 97 5.79 -5.92 -21.09
C LYS A 97 6.85 -5.06 -20.42
N PRO A 98 7.31 -3.97 -21.08
CA PRO A 98 8.18 -3.01 -20.43
C PRO A 98 7.49 -2.44 -19.19
N ALA A 99 8.28 -2.21 -18.14
CA ALA A 99 7.79 -1.53 -16.96
C ALA A 99 7.43 -0.09 -17.32
N TYR A 100 6.39 0.46 -16.70
CA TYR A 100 5.93 1.81 -16.97
C TYR A 100 5.47 2.48 -15.69
N GLU A 101 5.48 3.80 -15.71
CA GLU A 101 5.00 4.61 -14.62
C GLU A 101 3.47 4.65 -14.64
N ALA A 102 2.84 4.26 -13.54
CA ALA A 102 1.39 4.11 -13.43
C ALA A 102 0.83 4.96 -12.29
N PHE A 103 -0.28 5.65 -12.57
CA PHE A 103 -1.01 6.46 -11.60
C PHE A 103 -2.29 5.73 -11.17
N PHE A 104 -2.48 5.59 -9.87
CA PHE A 104 -3.65 4.91 -9.31
C PHE A 104 -4.43 5.83 -8.39
N ILE A 105 -5.75 5.72 -8.42
CA ILE A 105 -6.64 6.35 -7.47
C ILE A 105 -7.53 5.30 -6.79
N ARG A 106 -8.01 5.63 -5.59
CA ARG A 106 -9.04 4.87 -4.91
C ARG A 106 -10.42 5.43 -5.30
N GLY A 107 -11.23 4.62 -5.97
CA GLY A 107 -12.67 4.87 -6.09
C GLY A 107 -13.42 4.41 -4.85
N GLN A 108 -14.75 4.43 -4.89
CA GLN A 108 -15.61 4.05 -3.76
C GLN A 108 -15.32 2.63 -3.22
N ALA A 109 -15.18 1.66 -4.12
CA ALA A 109 -14.94 0.26 -3.75
C ALA A 109 -13.72 -0.38 -4.42
N SER A 110 -13.10 0.28 -5.41
CA SER A 110 -12.02 -0.29 -6.21
C SER A 110 -10.84 0.64 -6.40
N THR A 111 -9.69 0.07 -6.73
CA THR A 111 -8.52 0.81 -7.21
C THR A 111 -8.63 0.96 -8.73
N ARG A 112 -8.42 2.16 -9.25
CA ARG A 112 -8.47 2.45 -10.69
C ARG A 112 -7.13 3.02 -11.15
N GLU A 113 -6.71 2.62 -12.34
CA GLU A 113 -5.55 3.19 -13.03
C GLU A 113 -6.03 4.30 -13.95
N ILE A 114 -5.53 5.52 -13.75
CA ILE A 114 -5.78 6.64 -14.66
C ILE A 114 -4.66 6.67 -15.70
N LYS A 115 -5.01 6.99 -16.95
CA LYS A 115 -4.08 6.95 -18.09
C LYS A 115 -4.17 8.20 -18.95
N GLY A 116 -3.08 8.49 -19.65
CA GLY A 116 -3.06 9.54 -20.67
C GLY A 116 -3.26 10.93 -20.07
N GLU A 117 -4.02 11.76 -20.78
CA GLU A 117 -4.23 13.18 -20.42
C GLU A 117 -5.00 13.35 -19.10
N GLU A 118 -5.87 12.40 -18.75
CA GLU A 118 -6.65 12.43 -17.50
C GLU A 118 -5.75 12.50 -16.25
N ILE A 119 -4.51 11.98 -16.31
CA ILE A 119 -3.54 12.11 -15.20
C ILE A 119 -3.23 13.59 -14.96
N LYS A 120 -3.03 14.37 -16.02
CA LYS A 120 -2.71 15.81 -15.91
C LYS A 120 -3.88 16.56 -15.31
N ASP A 121 -5.09 16.29 -15.80
CA ASP A 121 -6.30 16.95 -15.31
C ASP A 121 -6.52 16.63 -13.83
N TYR A 122 -6.48 15.35 -13.47
CA TYR A 122 -6.64 14.89 -12.09
C TYR A 122 -5.60 15.50 -11.15
N THR A 123 -4.32 15.50 -11.54
CA THR A 123 -3.25 16.02 -10.69
C THR A 123 -3.33 17.53 -10.51
N GLN A 124 -3.73 18.28 -11.55
CA GLN A 124 -3.94 19.72 -11.45
C GLN A 124 -5.13 20.07 -10.54
N GLU A 125 -6.22 19.33 -10.61
CA GLU A 125 -7.39 19.59 -9.76
C GLU A 125 -7.12 19.27 -8.29
N ASN A 126 -6.26 18.29 -8.02
CA ASN A 126 -6.07 17.77 -6.67
C ASN A 126 -4.80 18.31 -5.96
N TRP A 127 -3.85 18.93 -6.66
CA TRP A 127 -2.61 19.44 -6.06
C TRP A 127 -2.22 20.86 -6.52
N LYS A 128 -3.19 21.65 -6.96
CA LYS A 128 -3.00 23.10 -7.21
C LYS A 128 -2.78 23.89 -5.92
#